data_AF-A0A8C8TCD5-F1
#
_entry.id   AF-A0A8C8TCD5-F1
#
_cell.length_a   1.000
_cell.length_b   1.000
_cell.length_c   1.000
_cell.angle_alpha   90.00
_cell.angle_beta   90.00
_cell.angle_gamma   90.00
#
_symmetry.space_group_name_H-M   'P 1'
#
loop_
_entity.id
_entity.type
_entity.pdbx_description
1 polymer ?
#
loop_
_entity_poly.entity_id
_entity_poly.type
_entity_poly.pdbx_seq_one_letter_code
_entity_poly.pdbx_strand_id
1 'polypeptide(L)'
;MFLNDESNVKEVSGIENLLNTSGSEHPQKPVSSPGEGNASGQHSEQKPKLRKKNVEVKMYSLRERKGLAYKEISEPQDDDYLYCEKCQNFFINSCPNHGPPIFIKDSMVERGHPNHSVLSLPHGLRIGSSGIPEAGLGVWNEASDLPVGLHFGPYKGQITEDEEAANSGYSWLITKGRNCYEYVNGQDESQANWMRYVNCARDDEEQNLVAFQYHRQIFYRTCRVIRPGCELLVWYGDEYGQELGIQWGSKRKNGFTTGKGGHYYGSLKNKEKKEFSLKIFVQ
;
A
#
# COMPACT_ATOMS: atom_id res chain seq x y z
N MET A 1 27.66 -7.53 -63.06
CA MET A 1 28.67 -8.43 -62.45
C MET A 1 28.35 -8.48 -60.96
N PHE A 2 27.55 -9.46 -60.50
CA PHE A 2 27.94 -10.85 -60.20
C PHE A 2 28.98 -10.84 -59.04
N LEU A 3 28.82 -11.46 -57.87
CA LEU A 3 28.02 -12.60 -57.35
C LEU A 3 27.79 -12.37 -55.83
N ASN A 4 26.66 -12.72 -55.19
CA ASN A 4 26.09 -14.04 -54.85
C ASN A 4 26.95 -14.94 -53.94
N ASP A 5 26.35 -15.33 -52.80
CA ASP A 5 26.34 -16.65 -52.12
C ASP A 5 25.54 -16.45 -50.80
N GLU A 6 24.29 -16.88 -50.57
CA GLU A 6 23.69 -18.24 -50.58
C GLU A 6 24.65 -19.30 -49.99
N SER A 7 24.33 -20.13 -49.00
CA SER A 7 23.14 -20.86 -48.54
C SER A 7 23.55 -21.50 -47.17
N ASN A 8 22.75 -22.18 -46.34
CA ASN A 8 21.89 -23.30 -46.66
C ASN A 8 21.06 -23.74 -45.43
N VAL A 9 19.88 -24.21 -45.76
CA VAL A 9 18.80 -24.81 -44.97
C VAL A 9 19.16 -26.25 -44.59
N LYS A 10 18.66 -26.74 -43.45
CA LYS A 10 18.28 -28.16 -43.31
C LYS A 10 16.89 -28.26 -42.68
N GLU A 11 15.96 -28.62 -43.54
CA GLU A 11 14.61 -29.09 -43.29
C GLU A 11 14.59 -30.59 -43.57
N VAL A 12 13.95 -31.40 -42.71
CA VAL A 12 13.42 -32.75 -42.99
C VAL A 12 12.28 -32.96 -41.95
N SER A 13 11.01 -32.69 -42.28
CA SER A 13 9.93 -33.64 -42.70
C SER A 13 9.91 -34.98 -41.93
N GLY A 14 8.85 -35.57 -41.39
CA GLY A 14 7.39 -35.39 -41.47
C GLY A 14 6.71 -36.72 -41.07
N ILE A 15 5.37 -36.72 -41.01
CA ILE A 15 4.40 -37.85 -41.14
C ILE A 15 3.89 -38.56 -39.85
N GLU A 16 2.70 -38.10 -39.41
CA GLU A 16 1.39 -38.80 -39.33
C GLU A 16 1.19 -40.20 -38.68
N ASN A 17 0.27 -40.20 -37.69
CA ASN A 17 -1.03 -40.91 -37.60
C ASN A 17 -1.22 -42.38 -37.12
N LEU A 18 -2.25 -42.48 -36.26
CA LEU A 18 -3.30 -43.52 -36.03
C LEU A 18 -3.08 -44.66 -35.00
N LEU A 19 -3.97 -44.63 -33.98
CA LEU A 19 -4.91 -45.67 -33.48
C LEU A 19 -4.37 -47.10 -33.19
N ASN A 20 -4.75 -47.83 -32.14
CA ASN A 20 -6.09 -48.01 -31.58
C ASN A 20 -6.07 -48.94 -30.32
N THR A 21 -7.11 -48.77 -29.47
CA THR A 21 -7.85 -49.81 -28.69
C THR A 21 -7.12 -50.58 -27.58
N SER A 22 -7.70 -50.97 -26.43
CA SER A 22 -9.07 -51.27 -25.96
C SER A 22 -9.03 -51.32 -24.41
N GLY A 23 -10.06 -51.19 -23.58
CA GLY A 23 -11.53 -51.15 -23.68
C GLY A 23 -12.06 -51.10 -22.22
N SER A 24 -13.13 -50.33 -21.94
CA SER A 24 -14.52 -50.82 -21.71
C SER A 24 -14.72 -51.42 -20.29
N GLU A 25 -15.76 -51.18 -19.49
CA GLU A 25 -17.08 -50.57 -19.68
C GLU A 25 -17.77 -50.41 -18.29
N HIS A 26 -18.68 -49.44 -18.21
CA HIS A 26 -19.73 -49.24 -17.19
C HIS A 26 -21.00 -50.06 -17.63
N PRO A 27 -22.21 -50.08 -17.02
CA PRO A 27 -22.72 -49.52 -15.74
C PRO A 27 -23.87 -50.36 -15.04
N GLN A 28 -24.47 -49.77 -13.97
CA GLN A 28 -25.88 -49.88 -13.47
C GLN A 28 -26.35 -50.90 -12.38
N LYS A 29 -27.22 -50.32 -11.51
CA LYS A 29 -28.01 -50.75 -10.31
C LYS A 29 -29.00 -51.91 -10.55
N PRO A 30 -29.56 -52.63 -9.53
CA PRO A 30 -30.73 -52.18 -8.73
C PRO A 30 -30.86 -52.76 -7.26
N VAL A 31 -31.45 -52.05 -6.27
CA VAL A 31 -32.80 -52.21 -5.60
C VAL A 31 -32.96 -53.31 -4.51
N SER A 32 -33.32 -52.83 -3.30
CA SER A 32 -34.21 -53.30 -2.19
C SER A 32 -34.16 -54.69 -1.49
N SER A 33 -34.53 -54.62 -0.20
CA SER A 33 -34.63 -55.57 0.94
C SER A 33 -35.43 -56.88 0.75
N PRO A 34 -35.34 -57.79 1.74
CA PRO A 34 -36.56 -58.19 2.48
C PRO A 34 -36.36 -58.37 4.00
N GLY A 35 -37.47 -58.39 4.74
CA GLY A 35 -37.54 -58.77 6.16
C GLY A 35 -38.46 -59.97 6.41
N GLU A 36 -38.53 -60.45 7.66
CA GLU A 36 -39.51 -61.37 8.30
C GLU A 36 -39.23 -61.30 9.83
N GLY A 37 -40.16 -61.12 10.78
CA GLY A 37 -41.38 -61.89 11.16
C GLY A 37 -41.01 -62.94 12.24
N ASN A 38 -41.64 -63.19 13.39
CA ASN A 38 -42.97 -62.89 13.96
C ASN A 38 -43.09 -63.34 15.45
N ALA A 39 -44.12 -62.81 16.16
CA ALA A 39 -45.00 -63.41 17.21
C ALA A 39 -44.44 -63.79 18.62
N SER A 40 -45.15 -63.76 19.76
CA SER A 40 -46.55 -63.55 20.21
C SER A 40 -46.56 -63.30 21.75
N GLY A 41 -47.40 -62.44 22.37
CA GLY A 41 -48.75 -62.75 22.93
C GLY A 41 -48.77 -62.80 24.48
N GLN A 42 -49.22 -61.73 25.18
CA GLN A 42 -50.46 -61.55 25.98
C GLN A 42 -50.35 -61.79 27.51
N HIS A 43 -50.76 -60.80 28.33
CA HIS A 43 -51.71 -60.90 29.48
C HIS A 43 -51.87 -59.54 30.21
N SER A 44 -53.09 -59.27 30.68
CA SER A 44 -53.61 -58.05 31.32
C SER A 44 -53.61 -58.12 32.86
N GLU A 45 -53.43 -57.00 33.58
CA GLU A 45 -54.12 -56.70 34.87
C GLU A 45 -53.81 -55.27 35.42
N GLN A 46 -54.62 -54.80 36.37
CA GLN A 46 -54.92 -53.38 36.70
C GLN A 46 -54.04 -52.71 37.80
N LYS A 47 -54.00 -51.36 37.81
CA LYS A 47 -53.30 -50.34 38.66
C LYS A 47 -53.70 -50.36 40.18
N PRO A 48 -52.95 -49.78 41.19
CA PRO A 48 -52.70 -48.32 41.31
C PRO A 48 -51.56 -47.71 42.23
N LYS A 49 -51.32 -46.39 42.00
CA LYS A 49 -50.90 -45.25 42.88
C LYS A 49 -49.48 -45.14 43.50
N LEU A 50 -48.78 -44.06 43.13
CA LEU A 50 -48.00 -43.23 44.09
C LEU A 50 -48.07 -41.74 43.69
N ARG A 51 -48.52 -40.90 44.64
CA ARG A 51 -48.69 -39.43 44.50
C ARG A 51 -47.35 -38.73 44.30
N LYS A 52 -47.20 -37.90 43.26
CA LYS A 52 -46.16 -36.86 43.19
C LYS A 52 -46.82 -35.47 43.23
N LYS A 53 -46.38 -34.65 44.19
CA LYS A 53 -46.75 -33.24 44.33
C LYS A 53 -46.11 -32.45 43.17
N ASN A 54 -46.90 -31.72 42.39
CA ASN A 54 -46.37 -30.72 41.47
C ASN A 54 -46.09 -29.43 42.25
N VAL A 55 -44.83 -28.99 42.24
CA VAL A 55 -44.44 -27.64 42.67
C VAL A 55 -44.51 -26.76 41.42
N GLU A 56 -45.39 -25.77 41.45
CA GLU A 56 -45.56 -24.81 40.36
C GLU A 56 -44.43 -23.77 40.42
N VAL A 57 -43.46 -23.89 39.52
CA VAL A 57 -42.41 -22.87 39.34
C VAL A 57 -43.00 -21.78 38.45
N LYS A 58 -43.37 -20.64 39.03
CA LYS A 58 -43.72 -19.43 38.27
C LYS A 58 -42.47 -18.89 37.57
N MET A 59 -42.31 -19.24 36.30
CA MET A 59 -41.35 -18.58 35.40
C MET A 59 -41.87 -17.17 35.09
N TYR A 60 -41.17 -16.16 35.59
CA TYR A 60 -41.39 -14.76 35.19
C TYR A 60 -40.95 -14.61 33.73
N SER A 61 -41.80 -14.08 32.84
CA SER A 61 -41.38 -13.84 31.47
C SER A 61 -40.34 -12.73 31.43
N LEU A 62 -39.19 -13.01 30.83
CA LEU A 62 -38.19 -11.99 30.56
C LEU A 62 -38.76 -11.06 29.48
N ARG A 63 -38.83 -9.77 29.81
CA ARG A 63 -39.31 -8.72 28.91
C ARG A 63 -38.48 -8.75 27.62
N GLU A 64 -39.12 -8.98 26.47
CA GLU A 64 -38.46 -8.95 25.17
C GLU A 64 -37.78 -7.59 24.96
N ARG A 65 -36.44 -7.57 24.95
CA ARG A 65 -35.67 -6.39 24.55
C ARG A 65 -35.57 -6.40 23.03
N LYS A 66 -36.09 -5.36 22.38
CA LYS A 66 -35.75 -5.08 20.97
C LYS A 66 -34.24 -4.90 20.88
N GLY A 67 -33.58 -5.78 20.13
CA GLY A 67 -32.15 -5.66 19.85
C GLY A 67 -31.90 -4.39 19.06
N LEU A 68 -31.30 -3.38 19.70
CA LEU A 68 -30.71 -2.26 18.99
C LEU A 68 -29.46 -2.81 18.31
N ALA A 69 -29.49 -2.90 16.98
CA ALA A 69 -28.30 -3.20 16.19
C ALA A 69 -27.43 -1.93 16.22
N TYR A 70 -26.48 -1.89 17.14
CA TYR A 70 -25.47 -0.86 17.17
C TYR A 70 -24.61 -1.01 15.92
N LYS A 71 -24.63 -0.02 15.03
CA LYS A 71 -23.64 0.08 13.96
C LYS A 71 -22.41 0.72 14.57
N GLU A 72 -21.40 -0.09 14.88
CA GLU A 72 -20.08 0.44 15.24
C GLU A 72 -19.61 1.31 14.07
N ILE A 73 -19.45 2.61 14.35
CA ILE A 73 -18.75 3.53 13.46
C ILE A 73 -17.27 3.29 13.78
N SER A 74 -16.51 2.73 12.84
CA SER A 74 -15.07 2.59 13.01
C SER A 74 -14.47 3.98 13.19
N GLU A 75 -13.82 4.25 14.32
CA GLU A 75 -13.03 5.46 14.49
C GLU A 75 -11.94 5.50 13.41
N PRO A 76 -11.76 6.65 12.72
CA PRO A 76 -10.72 6.79 11.71
C PRO A 76 -9.35 6.45 12.30
N GLN A 77 -8.57 5.66 11.57
CA GLN A 77 -7.18 5.42 11.87
C GLN A 77 -6.36 6.67 11.58
N ASP A 78 -5.17 6.71 12.15
CA ASP A 78 -4.20 7.79 11.96
C ASP A 78 -3.88 8.06 10.47
N ASP A 79 -3.86 7.01 9.63
CA ASP A 79 -3.60 7.11 8.19
C ASP A 79 -4.86 7.29 7.33
N ASP A 80 -6.00 7.65 7.94
CA ASP A 80 -7.21 8.09 7.23
C ASP A 80 -7.25 9.61 7.01
N TYR A 81 -6.31 10.36 7.59
CA TYR A 81 -6.22 11.81 7.49
C TYR A 81 -5.33 12.26 6.34
N LEU A 82 -5.76 13.31 5.65
CA LEU A 82 -5.00 14.04 4.65
C LEU A 82 -4.60 15.41 5.21
N TYR A 83 -3.56 16.00 4.65
CA TYR A 83 -3.04 17.29 5.10
C TYR A 83 -3.19 18.38 4.03
N CYS A 84 -3.74 19.53 4.40
CA CYS A 84 -3.88 20.66 3.50
C CYS A 84 -2.70 21.62 3.68
N GLU A 85 -1.80 21.65 2.70
CA GLU A 85 -0.64 22.55 2.71
C GLU A 85 -1.00 24.04 2.78
N LYS A 86 -2.17 24.45 2.28
CA LYS A 86 -2.59 25.85 2.33
C LYS A 86 -3.17 26.25 3.69
N CYS A 87 -3.91 25.34 4.34
CA CYS A 87 -4.52 25.58 5.65
C CYS A 87 -3.62 25.16 6.82
N GLN A 88 -2.56 24.41 6.52
CA GLN A 88 -1.69 23.75 7.50
C GLN A 88 -2.50 22.92 8.52
N ASN A 89 -3.47 22.14 8.05
CA ASN A 89 -4.40 21.39 8.89
C ASN A 89 -4.80 20.05 8.27
N PHE A 90 -5.11 19.08 9.14
CA PHE A 90 -5.60 17.76 8.76
C PHE A 90 -7.10 17.75 8.47
N PHE A 91 -7.53 16.88 7.56
CA PHE A 91 -8.93 16.68 7.20
C PHE A 91 -9.17 15.25 6.70
N ILE A 92 -10.43 14.81 6.71
CA ILE A 92 -10.88 13.55 6.09
C ILE A 92 -11.70 13.89 4.86
N ASN A 93 -11.46 13.21 3.74
CA ASN A 93 -12.12 13.36 2.43
C ASN A 93 -11.92 14.72 1.73
N SER A 94 -12.19 15.85 2.39
CA SER A 94 -12.13 17.18 1.79
C SER A 94 -11.76 18.27 2.79
N CYS A 95 -10.89 19.20 2.37
CA CYS A 95 -10.57 20.39 3.13
C CYS A 95 -11.76 21.36 3.09
N PRO A 96 -12.19 21.95 4.22
CA PRO A 96 -13.31 22.90 4.25
C PRO A 96 -13.14 24.12 3.33
N ASN A 97 -11.89 24.55 3.11
CA ASN A 97 -11.57 25.76 2.33
C ASN A 97 -11.18 25.46 0.88
N HIS A 98 -10.66 24.25 0.62
CA HIS A 98 -10.02 23.92 -0.66
C HIS A 98 -10.61 22.69 -1.36
N GLY A 99 -11.61 22.04 -0.76
CA GLY A 99 -12.26 20.87 -1.32
C GLY A 99 -11.40 19.59 -1.21
N PRO A 100 -11.74 18.55 -1.98
CA PRO A 100 -10.98 17.30 -2.01
C PRO A 100 -9.60 17.50 -2.65
N PRO A 101 -8.58 16.74 -2.21
CA PRO A 101 -7.27 16.77 -2.82
C PRO A 101 -7.29 16.19 -4.23
N ILE A 102 -6.40 16.69 -5.08
CA ILE A 102 -6.27 16.27 -6.47
C ILE A 102 -5.19 15.19 -6.53
N PHE A 103 -5.58 13.97 -6.91
CA PHE A 103 -4.67 12.84 -7.15
C PHE A 103 -4.39 12.70 -8.64
N ILE A 104 -3.13 12.81 -9.03
CA ILE A 104 -2.66 12.53 -10.38
C ILE A 104 -2.53 11.01 -10.55
N LYS A 105 -3.16 10.49 -11.59
CA LYS A 105 -3.11 9.07 -11.92
C LYS A 105 -1.85 8.76 -12.72
N ASP A 106 -1.23 7.63 -12.38
CA ASP A 106 -0.19 7.01 -13.22
C ASP A 106 -0.74 6.71 -14.62
N SER A 107 0.16 6.73 -15.60
CA SER A 107 -0.13 6.23 -16.94
C SER A 107 -0.40 4.72 -16.89
N MET A 108 -1.35 4.25 -17.68
CA MET A 108 -1.74 2.85 -17.71
C MET A 108 -0.67 2.02 -18.43
N VAL A 109 -0.20 0.96 -17.78
CA VAL A 109 0.78 0.01 -18.32
C VAL A 109 0.32 -1.41 -18.04
N GLU A 110 0.64 -2.33 -18.94
CA GLU A 110 0.40 -3.75 -18.73
C GLU A 110 1.18 -4.27 -17.53
N ARG A 111 0.53 -5.14 -16.74
CA ARG A 111 1.14 -5.71 -15.53
C ARG A 111 2.33 -6.60 -15.91
N GLY A 112 3.47 -6.40 -15.24
CA GLY A 112 4.69 -7.17 -15.47
C GLY A 112 5.48 -6.75 -16.71
N HIS A 113 5.10 -5.63 -17.36
CA HIS A 113 5.91 -5.05 -18.42
C HIS A 113 7.32 -4.71 -17.86
N PRO A 114 8.43 -5.10 -18.52
CA PRO A 114 9.78 -4.88 -17.99
C PRO A 114 10.07 -3.41 -17.63
N ASN A 115 9.59 -2.48 -18.45
CA ASN A 115 9.73 -1.03 -18.22
C ASN A 115 8.49 -0.39 -17.54
N HIS A 116 7.75 -1.14 -16.71
CA HIS A 116 6.51 -0.65 -16.09
C HIS A 116 6.74 0.67 -15.32
N SER A 117 7.81 0.74 -14.54
CA SER A 117 8.17 1.94 -13.77
C SER A 117 8.27 3.20 -14.63
N VAL A 118 9.00 3.15 -15.76
CA VAL A 118 9.16 4.28 -16.67
C VAL A 118 7.86 4.63 -17.39
N LEU A 119 7.15 3.62 -17.90
CA LEU A 119 5.93 3.83 -18.69
C LEU A 119 4.74 4.30 -17.84
N SER A 120 4.78 4.09 -16.52
CA SER A 120 3.75 4.56 -15.59
C SER A 120 3.81 6.06 -15.31
N LEU A 121 4.82 6.77 -15.82
CA LEU A 121 5.03 8.20 -15.60
C LEU A 121 3.83 9.04 -16.10
N PRO A 122 3.23 9.90 -15.25
CA PRO A 122 2.16 10.80 -15.64
C PRO A 122 2.59 11.79 -16.73
N HIS A 123 1.63 12.16 -17.58
CA HIS A 123 1.87 13.17 -18.61
C HIS A 123 2.33 14.50 -18.00
N GLY A 124 3.33 15.11 -18.63
CA GLY A 124 3.90 16.40 -18.21
C GLY A 124 5.10 16.27 -17.27
N LEU A 125 5.48 15.05 -16.89
CA LEU A 125 6.75 14.74 -16.24
C LEU A 125 7.70 14.03 -17.22
N ARG A 126 8.99 14.05 -16.91
CA ARG A 126 10.04 13.33 -17.64
C ARG A 126 11.03 12.68 -16.69
N ILE A 127 11.47 11.45 -17.00
CA ILE A 127 12.62 10.83 -16.36
C ILE A 127 13.90 11.18 -17.16
N GLY A 128 14.97 11.58 -16.48
CA GLY A 128 16.29 11.78 -17.09
C GLY A 128 17.36 12.00 -16.04
N SER A 129 18.60 12.32 -16.43
CA SER A 129 19.68 12.54 -15.46
C SER A 129 19.31 13.56 -14.39
N SER A 130 19.58 13.22 -13.13
CA SER A 130 19.35 14.11 -11.99
C SER A 130 20.30 15.30 -12.02
N GLY A 131 19.88 16.43 -11.44
CA GLY A 131 20.76 17.56 -11.15
C GLY A 131 21.67 17.32 -9.93
N ILE A 132 21.36 16.30 -9.13
CA ILE A 132 22.17 15.89 -7.98
C ILE A 132 23.36 15.05 -8.48
N PRO A 133 24.61 15.42 -8.12
CA PRO A 133 25.79 14.64 -8.50
C PRO A 133 25.67 13.19 -8.06
N GLU A 134 25.98 12.26 -8.97
CA GLU A 134 26.04 10.81 -8.72
C GLU A 134 24.69 10.15 -8.31
N ALA A 135 23.56 10.88 -8.36
CA ALA A 135 22.24 10.33 -8.04
C ALA A 135 21.59 9.52 -9.18
N GLY A 136 22.21 9.50 -10.37
CA GLY A 136 21.68 8.76 -11.52
C GLY A 136 20.51 9.48 -12.19
N LEU A 137 19.34 8.82 -12.25
CA LEU A 137 18.12 9.36 -12.85
C LEU A 137 17.29 10.13 -11.82
N GLY A 138 16.51 11.09 -12.31
CA GLY A 138 15.59 11.93 -11.56
C GLY A 138 14.31 12.19 -12.35
N VAL A 139 13.28 12.69 -11.67
CA VAL A 139 12.00 13.05 -12.29
C VAL A 139 11.90 14.57 -12.38
N TRP A 140 11.57 15.06 -13.57
CA TRP A 140 11.51 16.49 -13.90
C TRP A 140 10.08 16.87 -14.28
N ASN A 141 9.66 18.06 -13.86
CA ASN A 141 8.46 18.68 -14.39
C ASN A 141 8.77 19.34 -15.75
N GLU A 142 7.93 19.13 -16.76
CA GLU A 142 8.16 19.66 -18.13
C GLU A 142 6.99 20.49 -18.66
N ALA A 143 5.75 20.16 -18.32
CA ALA A 143 4.59 20.75 -19.00
C ALA A 143 4.18 22.13 -18.44
N SER A 144 3.83 22.19 -17.15
CA SER A 144 3.25 23.38 -16.51
C SER A 144 3.51 23.38 -15.02
N ASP A 145 3.28 24.52 -14.36
CA ASP A 145 3.38 24.61 -12.91
C ASP A 145 2.50 23.56 -12.21
N LEU A 146 3.12 22.75 -11.35
CA LEU A 146 2.40 21.84 -10.46
C LEU A 146 1.97 22.63 -9.21
N PRO A 147 0.66 22.75 -8.92
CA PRO A 147 0.18 23.55 -7.80
C PRO A 147 0.44 22.86 -6.46
N VAL A 148 0.53 23.68 -5.40
CA VAL A 148 0.63 23.19 -4.01
C VAL A 148 -0.55 22.28 -3.65
N GLY A 149 -0.28 21.18 -2.94
CA GLY A 149 -1.27 20.19 -2.52
C GLY A 149 -1.68 19.17 -3.59
N LEU A 150 -0.95 19.07 -4.71
CA LEU A 150 -1.14 18.00 -5.68
C LEU A 150 -0.59 16.68 -5.14
N HIS A 151 -1.32 15.57 -5.34
CA HIS A 151 -0.98 14.25 -4.80
C HIS A 151 -0.59 13.27 -5.91
N PHE A 152 0.43 12.45 -5.65
CA PHE A 152 0.95 11.40 -6.51
C PHE A 152 0.96 10.06 -5.79
N GLY A 153 0.70 8.98 -6.53
CA GLY A 153 0.80 7.62 -6.03
C GLY A 153 -0.49 6.80 -6.16
N PRO A 154 -0.56 5.64 -5.48
CA PRO A 154 0.40 5.18 -4.46
C PRO A 154 1.77 4.77 -5.05
N TYR A 155 2.83 4.84 -4.24
CA TYR A 155 4.13 4.24 -4.53
C TYR A 155 3.95 2.72 -4.69
N LYS A 156 4.47 2.16 -5.79
CA LYS A 156 4.31 0.74 -6.11
C LYS A 156 5.62 -0.02 -5.96
N GLY A 157 5.49 -1.28 -5.61
CA GLY A 157 6.59 -2.21 -5.42
C GLY A 157 6.09 -3.51 -4.80
N GLN A 158 7.02 -4.41 -4.48
CA GLN A 158 6.72 -5.63 -3.76
C GLN A 158 6.44 -5.33 -2.29
N ILE A 159 5.32 -5.80 -1.76
CA ILE A 159 5.03 -5.74 -0.32
C ILE A 159 5.74 -6.90 0.38
N THR A 160 6.50 -6.60 1.44
CA THR A 160 7.24 -7.61 2.20
C THR A 160 7.41 -7.19 3.66
N GLU A 161 7.57 -8.16 4.55
CA GLU A 161 7.95 -7.95 5.96
C GLU A 161 9.44 -8.22 6.19
N ASP A 162 10.17 -8.55 5.12
CA ASP A 162 11.61 -8.79 5.13
C ASP A 162 12.36 -7.48 5.42
N GLU A 163 13.16 -7.48 6.50
CA GLU A 163 13.99 -6.35 6.90
C GLU A 163 15.11 -6.05 5.88
N GLU A 164 15.53 -7.03 5.09
CA GLU A 164 16.51 -6.81 4.01
C GLU A 164 15.99 -5.81 2.95
N ALA A 165 14.67 -5.68 2.82
CA ALA A 165 14.06 -4.71 1.91
C ALA A 165 14.45 -3.27 2.25
N ALA A 166 14.74 -2.98 3.52
CA ALA A 166 15.11 -1.64 3.95
C ALA A 166 16.45 -1.17 3.33
N ASN A 167 17.33 -2.12 2.99
CA ASN A 167 18.63 -1.87 2.37
C ASN A 167 18.57 -1.62 0.85
N SER A 168 17.40 -1.72 0.22
CA SER A 168 17.31 -1.62 -1.25
C SER A 168 17.55 -0.21 -1.78
N GLY A 169 17.38 0.82 -0.94
CA GLY A 169 17.37 2.23 -1.34
C GLY A 169 16.07 2.66 -2.06
N TYR A 170 15.14 1.73 -2.31
CA TYR A 170 13.87 1.96 -3.01
C TYR A 170 12.65 1.53 -2.19
N SER A 171 12.82 1.31 -0.88
CA SER A 171 11.77 0.82 0.00
C SER A 171 11.21 1.91 0.88
N TRP A 172 9.90 1.90 1.11
CA TRP A 172 9.26 2.70 2.15
C TRP A 172 8.65 1.82 3.23
N LEU A 173 8.79 2.22 4.48
CA LEU A 173 8.11 1.58 5.61
C LEU A 173 6.64 2.01 5.68
N ILE A 174 5.75 1.04 5.82
CA ILE A 174 4.33 1.21 6.03
C ILE A 174 4.00 0.69 7.44
N THR A 175 3.41 1.53 8.30
CA THR A 175 2.94 1.09 9.61
C THR A 175 1.53 0.50 9.49
N LYS A 176 1.33 -0.68 10.08
CA LYS A 176 0.02 -1.31 10.20
C LYS A 176 -0.71 -0.94 11.50
N GLY A 177 -0.09 -0.11 12.34
CA GLY A 177 -0.49 0.14 13.72
C GLY A 177 0.04 -0.93 14.67
N ARG A 178 -0.03 -0.67 15.99
CA ARG A 178 0.37 -1.61 17.06
C ARG A 178 1.80 -2.18 16.91
N ASN A 179 2.76 -1.34 16.48
CA ASN A 179 4.15 -1.73 16.22
C ASN A 179 4.34 -2.84 15.17
N CYS A 180 3.39 -3.02 14.27
CA CYS A 180 3.52 -3.89 13.11
C CYS A 180 3.84 -3.04 11.88
N TYR A 181 4.79 -3.50 11.08
CA TYR A 181 5.29 -2.77 9.91
C TYR A 181 5.47 -3.71 8.72
N GLU A 182 5.39 -3.16 7.52
CA GLU A 182 5.78 -3.80 6.27
C GLU A 182 6.54 -2.79 5.40
N TYR A 183 7.15 -3.27 4.34
CA TYR A 183 7.85 -2.46 3.35
C TYR A 183 7.14 -2.55 2.00
N VAL A 184 7.13 -1.45 1.27
CA VAL A 184 6.89 -1.44 -0.18
C VAL A 184 8.22 -1.23 -0.90
N ASN A 185 8.78 -2.28 -1.48
CA ASN A 185 10.07 -2.26 -2.15
C ASN A 185 9.93 -2.03 -3.66
N GLY A 186 10.34 -0.85 -4.13
CA GLY A 186 10.31 -0.43 -5.53
C GLY A 186 11.55 -0.80 -6.36
N GLN A 187 12.38 -1.74 -5.88
CA GLN A 187 13.63 -2.10 -6.56
C GLN A 187 13.39 -2.73 -7.95
N ASP A 188 12.42 -3.63 -8.09
CA ASP A 188 12.05 -4.25 -9.36
C ASP A 188 11.23 -3.30 -10.25
N GLU A 189 11.82 -2.90 -11.38
CA GLU A 189 11.23 -1.96 -12.35
C GLU A 189 9.94 -2.44 -13.02
N SER A 190 9.72 -3.76 -13.05
CA SER A 190 8.51 -4.36 -13.60
C SER A 190 7.33 -4.35 -12.61
N GLN A 191 7.61 -4.15 -11.32
CA GLN A 191 6.63 -4.11 -10.23
C GLN A 191 6.45 -2.70 -9.65
N ALA A 192 7.45 -1.83 -9.79
CA ALA A 192 7.45 -0.47 -9.30
C ALA A 192 6.81 0.52 -10.27
N ASN A 193 6.46 1.72 -9.79
CA ASN A 193 6.06 2.85 -10.64
C ASN A 193 7.16 3.92 -10.74
N TRP A 194 6.89 4.97 -11.50
CA TRP A 194 7.81 6.07 -11.79
C TRP A 194 8.34 6.78 -10.53
N MET A 195 7.62 6.70 -9.42
CA MET A 195 7.99 7.34 -8.16
C MET A 195 9.33 6.82 -7.61
N ARG A 196 9.78 5.61 -8.01
CA ARG A 196 11.11 5.07 -7.64
C ARG A 196 12.28 5.94 -8.11
N TYR A 197 12.08 6.78 -9.13
CA TYR A 197 13.10 7.65 -9.71
C TYR A 197 13.11 9.06 -9.09
N VAL A 198 12.22 9.37 -8.16
CA VAL A 198 12.20 10.67 -7.46
C VAL A 198 13.32 10.66 -6.44
N ASN A 199 14.22 11.64 -6.48
CA ASN A 199 15.40 11.69 -5.62
C ASN A 199 15.14 12.34 -4.25
N CYS A 200 16.09 12.12 -3.33
CA CYS A 200 16.08 12.71 -2.00
C CYS A 200 16.46 14.19 -2.06
N ALA A 201 15.65 15.04 -1.44
CA ALA A 201 16.02 16.44 -1.20
C ALA A 201 17.15 16.52 -0.17
N ARG A 202 18.12 17.39 -0.39
CA ARG A 202 19.28 17.61 0.50
C ARG A 202 19.07 18.74 1.50
N ASP A 203 18.06 19.57 1.28
CA ASP A 203 17.67 20.64 2.18
C ASP A 203 16.21 21.06 1.97
N ASP A 204 15.68 21.80 2.94
CA ASP A 204 14.33 22.36 2.91
C ASP A 204 14.13 23.36 1.75
N GLU A 205 15.19 23.91 1.15
CA GLU A 205 15.08 24.91 0.09
C GLU A 205 14.77 24.24 -1.26
N GLU A 206 15.36 23.08 -1.56
CA GLU A 206 15.08 22.32 -2.78
C GLU A 206 13.93 21.31 -2.63
N GLN A 207 13.59 20.89 -1.40
CA GLN A 207 12.48 19.98 -1.16
C GLN A 207 11.16 20.55 -1.70
N ASN A 208 10.49 19.77 -2.55
CA ASN A 208 9.20 20.17 -3.12
C ASN A 208 8.10 19.11 -3.03
N LEU A 209 8.45 17.90 -2.57
CA LEU A 209 7.52 16.83 -2.23
C LEU A 209 7.64 16.40 -0.76
N VAL A 210 6.52 15.97 -0.20
CA VAL A 210 6.43 15.33 1.12
C VAL A 210 5.84 13.93 0.94
N ALA A 211 6.53 12.92 1.44
CA ALA A 211 6.00 11.56 1.53
C ALA A 211 5.12 11.41 2.78
N PHE A 212 4.02 10.67 2.65
CA PHE A 212 3.13 10.36 3.76
C PHE A 212 2.41 9.04 3.51
N GLN A 213 1.99 8.39 4.60
CA GLN A 213 1.14 7.21 4.53
C GLN A 213 -0.33 7.62 4.50
N TYR A 214 -1.10 7.01 3.61
CA TYR A 214 -2.55 7.14 3.55
C TYR A 214 -3.16 5.80 3.14
N HIS A 215 -4.11 5.30 3.94
CA HIS A 215 -4.74 3.99 3.77
C HIS A 215 -3.73 2.85 3.52
N ARG A 216 -2.69 2.76 4.36
CA ARG A 216 -1.62 1.75 4.30
C ARG A 216 -0.82 1.75 3.00
N GLN A 217 -0.76 2.90 2.31
CA GLN A 217 0.04 3.08 1.11
C GLN A 217 0.80 4.39 1.21
N ILE A 218 1.87 4.52 0.43
CA ILE A 218 2.72 5.72 0.42
C ILE A 218 2.32 6.62 -0.74
N PHE A 219 2.15 7.91 -0.46
CA PHE A 219 1.84 8.94 -1.43
C PHE A 219 2.80 10.10 -1.29
N TYR A 220 3.02 10.85 -2.37
CA TYR A 220 3.75 12.11 -2.35
C TYR A 220 2.79 13.26 -2.58
N ARG A 221 2.96 14.36 -1.84
CA ARG A 221 2.25 15.61 -2.10
C ARG A 221 3.22 16.76 -2.33
N THR A 222 2.87 17.67 -3.24
CA THR A 222 3.65 18.89 -3.47
C THR A 222 3.47 19.87 -2.31
N CYS A 223 4.55 20.24 -1.61
CA CYS A 223 4.51 21.23 -0.54
C CYS A 223 4.74 22.67 -1.03
N ARG A 224 5.10 22.84 -2.30
CA ARG A 224 5.25 24.14 -2.98
C ARG A 224 4.92 24.01 -4.46
N VAL A 225 4.86 25.15 -5.16
CA VAL A 225 4.71 25.17 -6.62
C VAL A 225 6.00 24.64 -7.26
N ILE A 226 5.87 23.67 -8.17
CA ILE A 226 7.01 23.12 -8.94
C ILE A 226 6.88 23.61 -10.38
N ARG A 227 7.84 24.43 -10.82
CA ARG A 227 7.83 25.00 -12.19
C ARG A 227 8.37 24.01 -13.22
N PRO A 228 8.08 24.19 -14.51
CA PRO A 228 8.75 23.45 -15.57
C PRO A 228 10.27 23.59 -15.47
N GLY A 229 11.00 22.50 -15.74
CA GLY A 229 12.45 22.39 -15.60
C GLY A 229 12.94 22.15 -14.17
N CYS A 230 12.06 22.07 -13.16
CA CYS A 230 12.47 21.70 -11.81
C CYS A 230 12.40 20.18 -11.58
N GLU A 231 13.40 19.63 -10.90
CA GLU A 231 13.41 18.24 -10.43
C GLU A 231 12.45 18.08 -9.25
N LEU A 232 11.73 16.96 -9.21
CA LEU A 232 10.88 16.55 -8.11
C LEU A 232 11.78 15.90 -7.04
N LEU A 233 11.76 16.45 -5.83
CA LEU A 233 12.63 16.06 -4.72
C LEU A 233 11.81 15.88 -3.44
N VAL A 234 11.91 14.69 -2.85
CA VAL A 234 11.18 14.30 -1.63
C VAL A 234 12.15 14.08 -0.48
N TRP A 235 11.77 14.39 0.76
CA TRP A 235 12.60 14.05 1.92
C TRP A 235 12.35 12.60 2.35
N TYR A 236 13.42 11.82 2.51
CA TYR A 236 13.34 10.39 2.84
C TYR A 236 13.26 10.13 4.34
N GLY A 237 13.44 11.17 5.17
CA GLY A 237 13.50 11.05 6.62
C GLY A 237 14.93 11.19 7.15
N ASP A 238 15.04 11.46 8.45
CA ASP A 238 16.30 11.85 9.09
C ASP A 238 17.36 10.73 9.10
N GLU A 239 16.95 9.46 9.15
CA GLU A 239 17.84 8.28 9.14
C GLU A 239 18.57 8.15 7.78
N TYR A 240 17.82 8.05 6.68
CA TYR A 240 18.40 7.98 5.33
C TYR A 240 19.10 9.26 4.89
N GLY A 241 18.62 10.43 5.35
CA GLY A 241 19.31 11.69 5.15
C GLY A 241 20.76 11.64 5.66
N GLN A 242 20.99 11.07 6.83
CA GLN A 242 22.33 10.92 7.40
C GLN A 242 23.22 9.99 6.58
N GLU A 243 22.69 8.89 6.05
CA GLU A 243 23.41 7.96 5.16
C GLU A 243 23.87 8.65 3.87
N LEU A 244 23.04 9.53 3.31
CA LEU A 244 23.38 10.36 2.16
C LEU A 244 24.30 11.55 2.51
N GLY A 245 24.74 11.68 3.77
CA GLY A 245 25.55 12.81 4.24
C GLY A 245 24.79 14.14 4.31
N ILE A 246 23.46 14.10 4.29
CA ILE A 246 22.58 15.27 4.37
C ILE A 246 22.34 15.60 5.85
N GLN A 247 22.81 16.78 6.27
CA GLN A 247 22.49 17.28 7.61
C GLN A 247 21.25 18.17 7.57
N TRP A 248 20.10 17.57 7.83
CA TRP A 248 18.83 18.29 7.91
C TRP A 248 18.82 19.26 9.10
N GLY A 249 18.55 20.54 8.85
CA GLY A 249 18.37 21.56 9.89
C GLY A 249 19.62 21.99 10.67
N SER A 250 20.83 21.50 10.36
CA SER A 250 22.05 22.05 10.95
C SER A 250 22.45 23.32 10.20
N LYS A 251 21.99 24.47 10.73
CA LYS A 251 22.57 25.76 10.34
C LYS A 251 24.09 25.66 10.43
N ARG A 252 24.79 25.76 9.29
CA ARG A 252 26.22 26.07 9.25
C ARG A 252 26.42 27.39 9.98
N LYS A 253 26.68 27.35 11.28
CA LYS A 253 27.20 28.49 12.02
C LYS A 253 28.66 28.64 11.60
N ASN A 254 28.90 29.37 10.51
CA ASN A 254 30.17 30.03 10.33
C ASN A 254 30.38 30.93 11.55
N GLY A 255 31.42 30.64 12.33
CA GLY A 255 31.70 31.30 13.57
C GLY A 255 32.12 32.75 13.38
N PHE A 256 31.53 33.65 14.17
CA PHE A 256 32.26 34.76 14.78
C PHE A 256 31.52 35.31 16.02
N THR A 257 32.26 35.36 17.13
CA THR A 257 32.18 36.25 18.32
C THR A 257 30.91 36.37 19.18
N THR A 258 31.05 35.86 20.42
CA THR A 258 30.73 36.45 21.74
C THR A 258 29.67 37.55 21.86
N GLY A 259 28.66 37.30 22.70
CA GLY A 259 27.85 38.35 23.35
C GLY A 259 26.65 37.79 24.11
N LYS A 260 26.65 37.91 25.44
CA LYS A 260 25.54 37.56 26.34
C LYS A 260 24.31 38.46 26.08
N GLY A 261 23.12 37.91 26.23
CA GLY A 261 21.86 38.67 26.36
C GLY A 261 20.67 37.84 25.94
N GLY A 262 19.94 37.27 26.90
CA GLY A 262 18.70 36.55 26.62
C GLY A 262 17.57 37.51 26.26
N HIS A 263 16.62 37.06 25.45
CA HIS A 263 15.20 37.39 25.56
C HIS A 263 14.39 36.33 24.80
N TYR A 264 13.31 35.91 25.46
CA TYR A 264 12.29 34.99 25.00
C TYR A 264 11.74 35.37 23.61
N TYR A 265 11.74 34.42 22.68
CA TYR A 265 10.75 34.33 21.60
C TYR A 265 10.29 32.88 21.49
N GLY A 266 8.96 32.71 21.49
CA GLY A 266 8.19 31.47 21.71
C GLY A 266 8.71 30.26 20.93
N SER A 267 8.78 29.08 21.55
CA SER A 267 7.63 28.31 22.05
C SER A 267 6.47 28.32 21.05
N LEU A 268 6.69 27.64 19.92
CA LEU A 268 5.66 27.07 19.04
C LEU A 268 6.24 26.17 17.93
N LYS A 269 7.56 26.18 17.70
CA LYS A 269 8.20 25.34 16.67
C LYS A 269 8.49 23.87 17.05
N ASN A 270 8.24 23.46 18.30
CA ASN A 270 8.59 22.12 18.79
C ASN A 270 7.40 21.17 19.00
N LYS A 271 6.17 21.57 18.62
CA LYS A 271 4.98 20.72 18.75
C LYS A 271 4.47 20.13 17.42
N GLU A 272 5.01 20.56 16.27
CA GLU A 272 4.52 20.18 14.94
C GLU A 272 5.48 19.26 14.16
N LYS A 273 6.43 18.59 14.83
CA LYS A 273 7.25 17.51 14.25
C LYS A 273 7.01 16.15 14.93
N LYS A 274 5.78 15.92 15.36
CA LYS A 274 5.24 14.56 15.49
C LYS A 274 4.39 14.19 14.27
N GLU A 275 4.66 14.84 13.14
CA GLU A 275 4.16 14.42 11.85
C GLU A 275 4.81 13.07 11.56
N PHE A 276 3.99 12.04 11.36
CA PHE A 276 4.34 10.68 10.99
C PHE A 276 5.70 10.59 10.31
N SER A 277 6.74 10.35 11.12
CA SER A 277 8.07 10.13 10.62
C SER A 277 7.98 8.80 9.88
N LEU A 278 7.76 8.86 8.57
CA LEU A 278 8.09 7.76 7.69
C LEU A 278 9.58 7.52 7.94
N LYS A 279 9.87 6.35 8.49
CA LYS A 279 11.23 5.92 8.72
C LYS A 279 11.63 5.10 7.52
N ILE A 280 12.63 5.56 6.79
CA ILE A 280 13.53 4.64 6.10
C ILE A 280 14.48 4.17 7.19
N PHE A 281 14.43 2.89 7.56
CA PHE A 281 15.33 2.30 8.55
C PHE A 281 16.51 1.64 7.84
N VAL A 282 17.76 2.04 8.09
CA VAL A 282 18.94 1.17 7.98
C VAL A 282 19.97 1.57 9.06
N GLN A 283 20.82 0.62 9.43
CA GLN A 283 21.78 0.65 10.54
C GLN A 283 23.20 0.99 10.07
#